data_AF-A0A0M0BC12-F1
#
_entry.id   AF-A0A0M0BC12-F1
#
_cell.length_a   1.000
_cell.length_b   1.000
_cell.length_c   1.000
_cell.angle_alpha   90.00
_cell.angle_beta   90.00
_cell.angle_gamma   90.00
#
_symmetry.space_group_name_H-M   'P 1'
#
loop_
_entity.id
_entity.type
_entity.pdbx_description
1 polymer ?
#
loop_
_entity_poly.entity_id
_entity_poly.type
_entity_poly.pdbx_seq_one_letter_code
_entity_poly.pdbx_strand_id
1 'polypeptide(L)'
;MNRDGGICMTGKKLKTLRRQKFVKTVKKQLPWLGHVITSEAAAGEFNLTPTITTSRRGSLCLACRGSRRLCGKPRCPALVKLYSLLNVRSKVPQDHLAGSSPPGIFVGRIGYPHVYAGPLVPPMRGATAHFDAPEEWVGRSIDEIIAFRTNLI
;
A
#
# COMPACT_ATOMS: atom_id res chain seq x y z
N MET A 1 24.42 -20.25 43.97
CA MET A 1 24.47 -18.77 43.84
C MET A 1 24.90 -18.40 42.43
N ASN A 2 24.06 -17.57 41.81
CA ASN A 2 24.01 -17.05 40.44
C ASN A 2 25.34 -16.80 39.72
N ARG A 3 25.37 -17.16 38.43
CA ARG A 3 25.85 -16.26 37.37
C ARG A 3 24.87 -16.35 36.20
N ASP A 4 24.04 -15.34 36.12
CA ASP A 4 23.11 -15.08 35.04
C ASP A 4 23.86 -15.09 33.70
N GLY A 5 23.60 -16.12 32.90
CA GLY A 5 23.99 -16.19 31.50
C GLY A 5 23.23 -15.14 30.71
N GLY A 6 23.71 -13.90 30.75
CA GLY A 6 23.21 -12.80 29.95
C GLY A 6 23.39 -13.12 28.47
N ILE A 7 22.33 -13.62 27.84
CA ILE A 7 22.26 -13.79 26.38
C ILE A 7 22.28 -12.38 25.78
N CYS A 8 23.46 -11.92 25.39
CA CYS A 8 23.64 -10.69 24.64
C CYS A 8 23.08 -10.88 23.22
N MET A 9 21.78 -10.63 23.07
CA MET A 9 21.10 -10.68 21.78
C MET A 9 21.61 -9.53 20.91
N THR A 10 22.39 -9.86 19.87
CA THR A 10 22.88 -8.90 18.87
C THR A 10 21.71 -8.08 18.29
N GLY A 11 21.91 -6.76 18.12
CA GLY A 11 20.84 -5.82 17.75
C GLY A 11 20.07 -6.15 16.45
N LYS A 12 20.65 -6.97 15.57
CA LYS A 12 19.96 -7.51 14.37
C LYS A 12 18.86 -8.52 14.72
N LYS A 13 19.08 -9.39 15.71
CA LYS A 13 18.11 -10.41 16.16
C LYS A 13 16.87 -9.76 16.79
N LEU A 14 17.07 -8.68 17.54
CA LEU A 14 15.98 -7.94 18.19
C LEU A 14 15.04 -7.27 17.18
N LYS A 15 15.60 -6.72 16.09
CA LYS A 15 14.82 -6.11 14.99
C LYS A 15 13.98 -7.16 14.26
N THR A 16 14.56 -8.32 13.92
CA THR A 16 13.82 -9.41 13.24
C THR A 16 12.68 -9.96 14.09
N LEU A 17 12.87 -10.12 15.40
CA LEU A 17 11.83 -10.57 16.33
C LEU A 17 10.67 -9.55 16.45
N ARG A 18 10.96 -8.25 16.49
CA ARG A 18 9.92 -7.20 16.47
C ARG A 18 9.10 -7.24 15.18
N ARG A 19 9.74 -7.45 14.03
CA ARG A 19 9.08 -7.57 12.72
C ARG A 19 8.14 -8.77 12.63
N GLN A 20 8.60 -9.94 13.10
CA GLN A 20 7.75 -11.14 13.14
C GLN A 20 6.58 -11.01 14.12
N LYS A 21 6.79 -10.36 15.28
CA LYS A 21 5.72 -10.05 16.23
C LYS A 21 4.68 -9.10 15.60
N PHE A 22 5.11 -8.08 14.87
CA PHE A 22 4.23 -7.15 14.17
C PHE A 22 3.34 -7.86 13.14
N VAL A 23 3.94 -8.66 12.24
CA VAL A 23 3.18 -9.44 11.23
C VAL A 23 2.17 -10.38 11.90
N LYS A 24 2.54 -11.03 13.02
CA LYS A 24 1.62 -11.88 13.80
C LYS A 24 0.46 -11.09 14.41
N THR A 25 0.71 -9.89 14.93
CA THR A 25 -0.32 -9.00 15.47
C THR A 25 -1.33 -8.60 14.40
N VAL A 26 -0.85 -8.18 13.22
CA VAL A 26 -1.73 -7.78 12.11
C VAL A 26 -2.55 -8.97 11.59
N LYS A 27 -1.95 -10.16 11.45
CA LYS A 27 -2.68 -11.40 11.10
C LYS A 27 -3.78 -11.74 12.12
N LYS A 28 -3.53 -11.52 13.41
CA LYS A 28 -4.53 -11.76 14.47
C LYS A 28 -5.73 -10.80 14.36
N GLN A 29 -5.48 -9.55 13.95
CA GLN A 29 -6.53 -8.54 13.78
C GLN A 29 -7.32 -8.73 12.47
N LEU A 30 -6.68 -9.22 11.41
CA LEU A 30 -7.29 -9.45 10.09
C LEU A 30 -7.11 -10.92 9.62
N PRO A 31 -7.72 -11.90 10.31
CA PRO A 31 -7.48 -13.32 10.04
C PRO A 31 -7.89 -13.75 8.62
N TRP A 32 -8.91 -13.09 8.05
CA TRP A 32 -9.39 -13.36 6.68
C TRP A 32 -8.45 -12.88 5.57
N LEU A 33 -7.47 -12.02 5.89
CA LEU A 33 -6.41 -11.53 5.00
C LEU A 33 -5.07 -12.25 5.24
N GLY A 34 -5.04 -13.31 6.04
CA GLY A 34 -3.79 -13.98 6.44
C GLY A 34 -2.92 -14.48 5.27
N HIS A 35 -3.56 -14.79 4.13
CA HIS A 35 -2.89 -15.21 2.89
C HIS A 35 -2.19 -14.05 2.16
N VAL A 36 -2.59 -12.80 2.39
CA VAL A 36 -1.98 -11.59 1.81
C VAL A 36 -0.91 -11.00 2.73
N ILE A 37 -1.09 -11.11 4.05
CA ILE A 37 -0.17 -10.55 5.06
C ILE A 37 1.02 -11.51 5.26
N THR A 38 1.77 -11.83 4.21
CA THR A 38 2.93 -12.75 4.31
C THR A 38 4.21 -12.02 4.70
N SER A 39 4.34 -10.73 4.34
CA SER A 39 5.53 -9.92 4.55
C SER A 39 5.29 -8.72 5.47
N GLU A 40 6.37 -8.17 6.04
CA GLU A 40 6.34 -6.91 6.82
C GLU A 40 5.84 -5.74 5.97
N ALA A 41 6.25 -5.68 4.70
CA ALA A 41 5.81 -4.65 3.76
C ALA A 41 4.29 -4.68 3.59
N ALA A 42 3.70 -5.87 3.48
CA ALA A 42 2.25 -6.02 3.39
C ALA A 42 1.54 -5.69 4.71
N ALA A 43 2.12 -6.06 5.85
CA ALA A 43 1.56 -5.73 7.16
C ALA A 43 1.55 -4.22 7.44
N GLY A 44 2.55 -3.47 6.94
CA GLY A 44 2.68 -2.02 7.11
C GLY A 44 1.71 -1.16 6.30
N GLU A 45 0.94 -1.74 5.38
CA GLU A 45 -0.16 -1.06 4.65
C GLU A 45 -1.42 -0.93 5.50
N PHE A 46 -1.62 -1.86 6.44
CA PHE A 46 -2.78 -1.87 7.30
C PHE A 46 -2.56 -0.93 8.51
N ASN A 47 -2.39 0.37 8.23
CA ASN A 47 -2.53 1.40 9.26
C ASN A 47 -4.00 1.45 9.67
N LEU A 48 -4.36 0.70 10.71
CA LEU A 48 -5.68 0.67 11.32
C LEU A 48 -5.95 1.96 12.10
N THR A 49 -5.83 3.13 11.48
CA THR A 49 -6.61 4.28 11.97
C THR A 49 -8.08 3.97 11.62
N PRO A 50 -9.00 3.97 12.59
CA PRO A 50 -10.40 3.70 12.31
C PRO A 50 -10.96 4.84 11.46
N THR A 51 -10.84 4.70 10.14
CA THR A 51 -11.57 5.55 9.21
C THR A 51 -13.01 5.04 9.22
N ILE A 52 -13.90 5.79 9.86
CA ILE A 52 -15.34 5.52 9.84
C ILE A 52 -15.78 5.68 8.39
N THR A 53 -15.83 4.57 7.66
CA THR A 53 -16.43 4.53 6.32
C THR A 53 -17.92 4.32 6.51
N THR A 54 -18.69 5.40 6.38
CA THR A 54 -20.16 5.34 6.36
C THR A 54 -20.62 4.70 5.05
N SER A 55 -20.53 3.38 4.96
CA SER A 55 -21.16 2.66 3.85
C SER A 55 -22.67 2.67 4.07
N ARG A 56 -23.47 2.91 3.03
CA ARG A 56 -24.92 2.71 3.09
C ARG A 56 -25.21 1.31 3.66
N ARG A 57 -26.18 1.20 4.57
CA ARG A 57 -26.69 -0.12 5.02
C ARG A 57 -26.98 -0.95 3.76
N GLY A 58 -26.27 -2.07 3.59
CA GLY A 58 -26.34 -2.92 2.39
C GLY A 58 -25.21 -2.77 1.37
N SER A 59 -24.07 -2.14 1.68
CA SER A 59 -22.94 -2.16 0.74
C SER A 59 -22.41 -3.59 0.54
N LEU A 60 -22.64 -4.13 -0.66
CA LEU A 60 -22.26 -5.49 -1.04
C LEU A 60 -20.77 -5.76 -0.83
N CYS A 61 -19.92 -4.73 -0.93
CA CYS A 61 -18.47 -4.84 -0.73
C CYS A 61 -18.08 -5.26 0.70
N LEU A 62 -18.74 -4.75 1.74
CA LEU A 62 -18.44 -5.11 3.13
C LEU A 62 -18.86 -6.56 3.45
N ALA A 63 -19.98 -7.01 2.88
CA ALA A 63 -20.41 -8.40 2.99
C ALA A 63 -19.55 -9.34 2.13
N CYS A 64 -19.10 -8.87 0.95
CA CYS A 64 -18.32 -9.63 0.00
C CYS A 64 -16.88 -9.85 0.47
N ARG A 65 -16.27 -8.85 1.12
CA ARG A 65 -14.85 -8.83 1.54
C ARG A 65 -13.87 -9.22 0.43
N GLY A 66 -14.26 -8.97 -0.83
CA GLY A 66 -13.46 -9.30 -2.01
C GLY A 66 -13.48 -10.77 -2.45
N SER A 67 -14.02 -11.71 -1.67
CA SER A 67 -14.00 -13.15 -1.99
C SER A 67 -15.29 -13.67 -2.62
N ARG A 68 -16.44 -13.07 -2.28
CA ARG A 68 -17.77 -13.61 -2.67
C ARG A 68 -18.33 -13.09 -4.01
N ARG A 69 -17.60 -12.19 -4.70
CA ARG A 69 -18.01 -11.55 -5.97
C ARG A 69 -19.45 -10.99 -6.03
N LEU A 70 -20.02 -10.57 -4.90
CA LEU A 70 -21.43 -10.11 -4.80
C LEU A 70 -21.76 -8.88 -5.67
N CYS A 71 -20.75 -8.10 -6.08
CA CYS A 71 -20.93 -6.93 -6.93
C CYS A 71 -20.90 -7.24 -8.44
N GLY A 72 -20.75 -8.50 -8.84
CA GLY A 72 -20.75 -8.93 -10.25
C GLY A 72 -19.57 -8.46 -11.09
N LYS A 73 -18.63 -7.69 -10.52
CA LYS A 73 -17.45 -7.21 -11.24
C LYS A 73 -16.46 -8.37 -11.48
N PRO A 74 -15.77 -8.40 -12.64
CA PRO A 74 -14.79 -9.44 -12.94
C PRO A 74 -13.62 -9.45 -11.94
N ARG A 75 -13.23 -8.27 -11.45
CA ARG A 75 -12.24 -8.09 -10.39
C ARG A 75 -12.76 -7.12 -9.32
N CYS A 76 -12.43 -7.38 -8.06
CA CYS A 76 -12.82 -6.51 -6.95
C CYS A 76 -11.93 -5.25 -6.94
N PRO A 77 -12.50 -4.02 -7.07
CA PRO A 77 -11.69 -2.80 -7.10
C PRO A 77 -10.83 -2.59 -5.86
N ALA A 78 -11.32 -3.02 -4.69
CA ALA A 78 -10.58 -2.92 -3.43
C ALA A 78 -9.34 -3.82 -3.40
N LEU A 79 -9.48 -5.07 -3.87
CA LEU A 79 -8.34 -6.00 -3.96
C LEU A 79 -7.35 -5.55 -5.03
N VAL A 80 -7.84 -5.10 -6.19
CA VAL A 80 -6.98 -4.59 -7.27
C VAL A 80 -6.14 -3.43 -6.76
N LYS A 81 -6.74 -2.45 -6.07
CA LYS A 81 -6.01 -1.34 -5.45
C LYS A 81 -4.95 -1.84 -4.46
N LEU A 82 -5.30 -2.78 -3.59
CA LEU A 82 -4.38 -3.33 -2.58
C LEU A 82 -3.17 -4.00 -3.25
N TYR A 83 -3.38 -4.90 -4.21
CA TYR A 83 -2.29 -5.60 -4.87
C TYR A 83 -1.38 -4.64 -5.65
N SER A 84 -1.95 -3.64 -6.33
CA SER A 84 -1.15 -2.62 -7.01
C SER A 84 -0.26 -1.83 -6.04
N LEU A 85 -0.79 -1.43 -4.88
CA LEU A 85 0.01 -0.73 -3.86
C LEU A 85 1.14 -1.61 -3.30
N LEU A 86 0.86 -2.88 -3.02
CA LEU A 86 1.87 -3.83 -2.54
C LEU A 86 2.99 -4.05 -3.57
N ASN A 87 2.64 -4.12 -4.85
CA ASN A 87 3.59 -4.27 -5.96
C ASN A 87 4.48 -3.05 -6.12
N VAL A 88 3.96 -1.86 -5.85
CA VAL A 88 4.70 -0.61 -5.96
C VAL A 88 5.62 -0.44 -4.76
N ARG A 89 5.12 -0.66 -3.53
CA ARG A 89 5.91 -0.52 -2.30
C ARG A 89 7.13 -1.43 -2.25
N SER A 90 7.06 -2.63 -2.84
CA SER A 90 8.22 -3.53 -2.93
C SER A 90 9.34 -2.98 -3.82
N LYS A 91 9.03 -2.05 -4.75
CA LYS A 91 9.97 -1.41 -5.67
C LYS A 91 10.54 -0.09 -5.13
N VAL A 92 9.97 0.45 -4.04
CA VAL A 92 10.41 1.72 -3.45
C VAL A 92 11.47 1.48 -2.39
N PRO A 93 12.68 2.04 -2.52
CA PRO A 93 13.67 2.02 -1.46
C PRO A 93 13.17 2.84 -0.26
N GLN A 94 13.42 2.35 0.96
CA GLN A 94 12.89 2.97 2.18
C GLN A 94 13.50 4.36 2.48
N ASP A 95 14.71 4.63 1.98
CA ASP A 95 15.51 5.78 2.41
C ASP A 95 15.79 6.80 1.29
N HIS A 96 15.61 6.43 0.01
CA HIS A 96 15.88 7.29 -1.13
C HIS A 96 14.87 7.06 -2.25
N LEU A 97 14.06 8.08 -2.54
CA LEU A 97 13.19 8.09 -3.71
C LEU A 97 13.94 8.76 -4.86
N ALA A 98 14.29 7.97 -5.87
CA ALA A 98 14.96 8.44 -7.07
C ALA A 98 14.18 7.98 -8.31
N GLY A 99 13.69 8.94 -9.07
CA GLY A 99 12.91 8.70 -10.28
C GLY A 99 12.90 9.94 -11.17
N SER A 100 12.30 9.82 -12.34
CA SER A 100 12.10 10.96 -13.23
C SER A 100 11.14 11.98 -12.61
N SER A 101 11.57 13.24 -12.53
CA SER A 101 10.76 14.37 -12.07
C SER A 101 10.38 15.31 -13.24
N PRO A 102 9.11 15.67 -13.47
CA PRO A 102 7.84 15.02 -13.11
C PRO A 102 6.94 14.70 -14.32
N PRO A 103 5.80 14.00 -14.09
CA PRO A 103 4.56 14.24 -14.83
C PRO A 103 3.45 14.94 -14.01
N GLY A 104 3.49 14.98 -12.66
CA GLY A 104 2.45 15.61 -11.81
C GLY A 104 2.84 15.99 -10.36
N ILE A 105 1.94 16.69 -9.66
CA ILE A 105 2.11 17.18 -8.26
C ILE A 105 0.95 16.68 -7.39
N PHE A 106 1.26 16.16 -6.19
CA PHE A 106 0.26 15.82 -5.18
C PHE A 106 -0.05 17.02 -4.29
N VAL A 107 -1.33 17.32 -4.11
CA VAL A 107 -1.81 18.36 -3.19
C VAL A 107 -2.68 17.72 -2.11
N GLY A 108 -2.28 17.88 -0.85
CA GLY A 108 -2.98 17.35 0.31
C GLY A 108 -4.27 18.12 0.63
N ARG A 109 -5.23 17.45 1.28
CA ARG A 109 -6.51 18.04 1.69
C ARG A 109 -6.42 18.91 2.96
N ILE A 110 -5.38 18.72 3.78
CA ILE A 110 -5.27 19.32 5.12
C ILE A 110 -4.46 20.62 5.02
N GLY A 111 -4.92 21.67 5.72
CA GLY A 111 -4.13 22.89 5.93
C GLY A 111 -4.53 24.12 5.12
N TYR A 112 -5.63 24.10 4.35
CA TYR A 112 -6.03 25.25 3.52
C TYR A 112 -6.06 26.58 4.32
N PRO A 113 -5.45 27.67 3.82
CA PRO A 113 -4.81 27.82 2.49
C PRO A 113 -3.36 27.28 2.39
N HIS A 114 -2.69 26.97 3.49
CA HIS A 114 -1.32 26.43 3.54
C HIS A 114 -1.32 24.89 3.48
N VAL A 115 -1.54 24.35 2.27
CA VAL A 115 -1.62 22.90 2.03
C VAL A 115 -0.24 22.27 1.84
N TYR A 116 -0.11 21.01 2.24
CA TYR A 116 1.05 20.19 1.89
C TYR A 116 1.02 19.85 0.40
N ALA A 117 2.15 20.04 -0.28
CA ALA A 117 2.34 19.63 -1.67
C ALA A 117 3.66 18.87 -1.82
N GLY A 118 3.70 17.90 -2.73
CA GLY A 118 4.88 17.10 -3.01
C GLY A 118 4.90 16.59 -4.45
N PRO A 119 6.09 16.29 -5.02
CA PRO A 119 6.18 15.73 -6.36
C PRO A 119 5.66 14.29 -6.37
N LEU A 120 4.99 13.90 -7.46
CA LEU A 120 4.64 12.50 -7.71
C LEU A 120 5.74 11.86 -8.55
N VAL A 121 6.51 10.96 -7.96
CA VAL A 121 7.72 10.39 -8.57
C VAL A 121 7.60 8.87 -8.66
N PRO A 122 7.64 8.30 -9.88
CA PRO A 122 7.67 6.86 -10.01
C PRO A 122 9.05 6.27 -9.68
N PRO A 123 9.13 5.03 -9.16
CA PRO A 123 10.39 4.35 -8.83
C PRO A 123 11.12 3.83 -10.08
N MET A 124 11.16 4.64 -11.15
CA MET A 124 11.84 4.35 -12.41
C MET A 124 12.35 5.64 -13.07
N ARG A 125 13.41 5.51 -13.86
CA ARG A 125 13.98 6.59 -14.68
C ARG A 125 13.63 6.37 -16.15
N GLY A 126 13.15 7.40 -16.84
CA GLY A 126 12.71 7.36 -18.23
C GLY A 126 11.63 8.40 -18.55
N ALA A 127 11.01 8.28 -19.73
CA ALA A 127 9.89 9.12 -20.17
C ALA A 127 8.59 8.72 -19.46
N THR A 128 8.29 9.35 -18.33
CA THR A 128 7.14 9.04 -17.48
C THR A 128 5.94 9.97 -17.69
N ALA A 129 5.99 10.85 -18.70
CA ALA A 129 4.93 11.81 -19.04
C ALA A 129 3.54 11.14 -19.20
N HIS A 130 3.50 10.03 -19.94
CA HIS A 130 2.27 9.27 -20.20
C HIS A 130 1.60 8.69 -18.93
N PHE A 131 2.29 8.63 -17.78
CA PHE A 131 1.68 8.14 -16.54
C PHE A 131 0.68 9.11 -15.91
N ASP A 132 0.70 10.39 -16.30
CA ASP A 132 -0.26 11.41 -15.82
C ASP A 132 -0.98 12.16 -16.96
N ALA A 133 -0.89 11.65 -18.20
CA ALA A 133 -1.58 12.16 -19.39
C ALA A 133 -2.81 11.29 -19.71
N PRO A 134 -3.99 11.53 -19.09
CA PRO A 134 -5.19 10.73 -19.32
C PRO A 134 -5.66 10.72 -20.78
N GLU A 135 -5.36 11.77 -21.54
CA GLU A 135 -5.61 11.88 -22.98
C GLU A 135 -4.92 10.77 -23.79
N GLU A 136 -3.77 10.27 -23.34
CA GLU A 136 -3.01 9.19 -23.99
C GLU A 136 -3.48 7.79 -23.57
N TRP A 137 -4.38 7.67 -22.59
CA TRP A 137 -4.83 6.38 -22.08
C TRP A 137 -5.96 5.76 -22.91
N VAL A 138 -6.51 6.51 -23.86
CA VAL A 138 -7.55 6.00 -24.76
C VAL A 138 -6.99 4.82 -25.55
N GLY A 139 -7.66 3.66 -25.47
CA GLY A 139 -7.21 2.41 -26.10
C GLY A 139 -6.26 1.56 -25.26
N ARG A 140 -5.86 2.02 -24.06
CA ARG A 140 -5.11 1.21 -23.09
C ARG A 140 -6.04 0.32 -22.27
N SER A 141 -5.50 -0.80 -21.80
CA SER A 141 -6.22 -1.70 -20.90
C SER A 141 -6.38 -1.08 -19.50
N ILE A 142 -7.42 -1.50 -18.78
CA ILE A 142 -7.65 -1.02 -17.41
C ILE A 142 -6.47 -1.34 -16.48
N ASP A 143 -5.78 -2.45 -16.73
CA ASP A 143 -4.63 -2.89 -15.94
C ASP A 143 -3.42 -1.95 -16.12
N GLU A 144 -3.19 -1.48 -17.35
CA GLU A 144 -2.16 -0.48 -17.63
C GLU A 144 -2.48 0.85 -16.94
N ILE A 145 -3.73 1.31 -17.03
CA ILE A 145 -4.17 2.56 -16.39
C ILE A 145 -3.97 2.51 -14.87
N ILE A 146 -4.32 1.38 -14.25
CA ILE A 146 -4.08 1.16 -12.83
C ILE A 146 -2.58 1.17 -12.53
N ALA A 147 -1.76 0.53 -13.36
CA ALA A 147 -0.32 0.51 -13.18
C ALA A 147 0.29 1.92 -13.27
N PHE A 148 -0.10 2.73 -14.27
CA PHE A 148 0.34 4.11 -14.42
C PHE A 148 0.08 4.92 -13.15
N ARG A 149 -1.15 4.90 -12.66
CA ARG A 149 -1.55 5.72 -11.50
C ARG A 149 -1.00 5.23 -10.17
N THR A 150 -0.81 3.92 -10.01
CA THR A 150 -0.30 3.37 -8.75
C THR A 150 1.22 3.43 -8.64
N ASN A 151 1.93 3.50 -9.77
CA ASN A 151 3.39 3.70 -9.78
C ASN A 151 3.80 5.11 -9.40
N LEU A 152 2.89 6.10 -9.43
CA LEU A 152 3.16 7.47 -8.99
C LEU A 152 3.02 7.57 -7.47
N ILE A 153 4.10 7.96 -6.78
CA ILE A 153 4.23 7.96 -5.32
C ILE A 153 4.69 9.31 -4.83
#